data_AF-A0A7K2KMG5-F1
#
_entry.id   AF-A0A7K2KMG5-F1
#
_cell.length_a   1.000
_cell.length_b   1.000
_cell.length_c   1.000
_cell.angle_alpha   90.00
_cell.angle_beta   90.00
_cell.angle_gamma   90.00
#
_symmetry.space_group_name_H-M   'P 1'
#
loop_
_entity.id
_entity.type
_entity.pdbx_description
1 polymer ?
#
loop_
_entity_poly.entity_id
_entity_poly.type
_entity_poly.pdbx_seq_one_letter_code
_entity_poly.pdbx_strand_id
1 'polypeptide(L)'
;AQGPTAPHSPLTSYPGIPAQGFNSADAIAKLKAKGVPASKLLLGIGFYGRGWTGVTQSAPGGTATGPAAGVEPGNQYYKVLKTTCPATGTIAGTAYAHCGTDWWSYDTPATVGTKMAWAKSQGLGGAFFWEFNGDTVDGELVNAISNGLK
;
A
#
# COMPACT_ATOMS: atom_id res chain seq x y z
N ALA A 1 7.70 4.40 -18.59
CA ALA A 1 6.67 5.19 -17.90
C ALA A 1 7.36 6.22 -17.02
N GLN A 2 6.95 7.49 -17.08
CA GLN A 2 7.67 8.63 -16.50
C GLN A 2 7.06 9.13 -15.17
N GLY A 3 6.17 8.34 -14.53
CA GLY A 3 5.39 8.75 -13.37
C GLY A 3 4.01 9.30 -13.76
N PRO A 4 3.34 10.08 -12.90
CA PRO A 4 3.79 10.50 -11.58
C PRO A 4 3.92 9.33 -10.59
N THR A 5 4.86 9.41 -9.64
CA THR A 5 4.94 8.45 -8.53
C THR A 5 3.70 8.58 -7.65
N ALA A 6 3.15 7.45 -7.22
CA ALA A 6 1.96 7.41 -6.38
C ALA A 6 1.94 6.14 -5.54
N PRO A 7 1.34 6.16 -4.33
CA PRO A 7 1.11 4.95 -3.58
C PRO A 7 0.25 3.97 -4.37
N HIS A 8 0.63 2.70 -4.41
CA HIS A 8 -0.11 1.68 -5.16
C HIS A 8 -1.33 1.13 -4.40
N SER A 9 -1.37 1.31 -3.07
CA SER A 9 -2.45 0.85 -2.19
C SER A 9 -2.88 1.95 -1.20
N PRO A 10 -3.30 3.14 -1.67
CA PRO A 10 -3.79 4.17 -0.78
C PRO A 10 -5.14 3.76 -0.19
N LEU A 11 -5.33 3.98 1.11
CA LEU A 11 -6.61 3.75 1.78
C LEU A 11 -7.65 4.77 1.32
N THR A 12 -7.29 6.05 1.24
CA THR A 12 -8.19 7.16 0.87
C THR A 12 -7.66 7.94 -0.33
N SER A 13 -8.46 8.87 -0.85
CA SER A 13 -7.98 9.87 -1.80
C SER A 13 -7.00 10.85 -1.14
N TYR A 14 -6.24 11.60 -1.94
CA TYR A 14 -5.35 12.68 -1.51
C TYR A 14 -5.22 13.76 -2.59
N PRO A 15 -4.92 15.03 -2.23
CA PRO A 15 -4.67 16.08 -3.21
C PRO A 15 -3.53 15.68 -4.17
N GLY A 16 -3.79 15.75 -5.48
CA GLY A 16 -2.83 15.34 -6.50
C GLY A 16 -2.81 13.85 -6.83
N ILE A 17 -3.79 13.05 -6.36
CA ILE A 17 -3.92 11.66 -6.81
C ILE A 17 -4.05 11.59 -8.34
N PRO A 18 -3.23 10.78 -9.04
CA PRO A 18 -3.22 10.77 -10.51
C PRO A 18 -4.51 10.25 -11.14
N ALA A 19 -5.22 9.36 -10.42
CA ALA A 19 -6.47 8.77 -10.87
C ALA A 19 -7.52 8.86 -9.75
N GLN A 20 -8.56 9.67 -9.97
CA GLN A 20 -9.66 9.80 -9.01
C GLN A 20 -10.39 8.46 -8.84
N GLY A 21 -10.74 8.12 -7.60
CA GLY A 21 -11.39 6.85 -7.27
C GLY A 21 -10.45 5.65 -7.12
N PHE A 22 -9.14 5.78 -7.38
CA PHE A 22 -8.17 4.68 -7.26
C PHE A 22 -7.61 4.57 -5.83
N ASN A 23 -8.49 4.27 -4.89
CA ASN A 23 -8.13 3.99 -3.49
C ASN A 23 -9.07 2.92 -2.89
N SER A 24 -8.67 2.33 -1.76
CA SER A 24 -9.42 1.24 -1.13
C SER A 24 -10.81 1.67 -0.63
N ALA A 25 -10.94 2.88 -0.09
CA ALA A 25 -12.21 3.38 0.44
C ALA A 25 -13.27 3.52 -0.67
N ASP A 26 -12.90 4.10 -1.81
CA ASP A 26 -13.79 4.25 -2.95
C ASP A 26 -14.15 2.91 -3.58
N ALA A 27 -13.21 1.95 -3.65
CA ALA A 27 -13.49 0.61 -4.13
C ALA A 27 -14.53 -0.11 -3.25
N ILE A 28 -14.37 -0.06 -1.92
CA ILE A 28 -15.33 -0.64 -0.97
C ILE A 28 -16.68 0.09 -1.05
N ALA A 29 -16.69 1.42 -1.10
CA ALA A 29 -17.92 2.21 -1.22
C ALA A 29 -18.69 1.84 -2.50
N LYS A 30 -17.99 1.66 -3.62
CA LYS A 30 -18.59 1.25 -4.91
C LYS A 30 -19.25 -0.12 -4.84
N LEU A 31 -18.62 -1.10 -4.17
CA LEU A 31 -19.20 -2.43 -3.98
C LEU A 31 -20.42 -2.40 -3.05
N LYS A 32 -20.34 -1.66 -1.94
CA LYS A 32 -21.49 -1.44 -1.04
C LYS A 32 -22.67 -0.77 -1.76
N ALA A 33 -22.41 0.25 -2.57
CA ALA A 33 -23.43 0.94 -3.37
C ALA A 33 -24.09 0.05 -4.44
N LYS A 34 -23.46 -1.08 -4.79
CA LYS A 34 -24.04 -2.13 -5.66
C LYS A 34 -24.82 -3.19 -4.87
N GLY A 35 -24.97 -3.02 -3.56
CA GLY A 35 -25.75 -3.92 -2.69
C GLY A 35 -24.94 -5.07 -2.09
N VAL A 36 -23.61 -5.11 -2.25
CA VAL A 36 -22.78 -6.15 -1.62
C VAL A 36 -22.71 -5.88 -0.10
N PRO A 37 -23.13 -6.82 0.76
CA PRO A 37 -23.02 -6.65 2.20
C PRO A 37 -21.57 -6.43 2.63
N ALA A 38 -21.34 -5.48 3.55
CA ALA A 38 -20.00 -5.17 4.05
C ALA A 38 -19.28 -6.41 4.62
N SER A 39 -20.01 -7.25 5.34
CA SER A 39 -19.50 -8.51 5.93
C SER A 39 -19.05 -9.56 4.91
N LYS A 40 -19.32 -9.36 3.61
CA LYS A 40 -18.83 -10.21 2.52
C LYS A 40 -17.64 -9.61 1.76
N LEU A 41 -17.15 -8.45 2.19
CA LEU A 41 -16.01 -7.76 1.58
C LEU A 41 -14.78 -7.90 2.48
N LEU A 42 -13.64 -8.25 1.88
CA LEU A 42 -12.34 -8.29 2.56
C LEU A 42 -11.45 -7.17 2.01
N LEU A 43 -10.79 -6.42 2.90
CA LEU A 43 -9.80 -5.42 2.49
C LEU A 43 -8.49 -6.11 2.09
N GLY A 44 -7.94 -5.78 0.92
CA GLY A 44 -6.67 -6.35 0.43
C GLY A 44 -5.43 -5.59 0.89
N ILE A 45 -4.39 -6.31 1.33
CA ILE A 45 -3.09 -5.78 1.73
C ILE A 45 -1.98 -6.40 0.87
N GLY A 46 -1.14 -5.58 0.25
CA GLY A 46 0.02 -6.07 -0.52
C GLY A 46 1.24 -6.21 0.37
N PHE A 47 1.84 -7.41 0.43
CA PHE A 47 3.12 -7.65 1.12
C PHE A 47 4.31 -7.40 0.18
N TYR A 48 4.17 -6.36 -0.64
CA TYR A 48 5.15 -5.91 -1.62
C TYR A 48 4.95 -4.41 -1.83
N GLY A 49 5.97 -3.76 -2.35
CA GLY A 49 5.89 -2.38 -2.80
C GLY A 49 5.96 -2.27 -4.31
N ARG A 50 5.46 -1.14 -4.81
CA ARG A 50 5.72 -0.67 -6.18
C ARG A 50 6.62 0.54 -6.16
N GLY A 51 7.55 0.61 -7.11
CA GLY A 51 8.59 1.62 -7.08
C GLY A 51 9.11 2.07 -8.43
N TRP A 52 9.71 3.25 -8.40
CA TRP A 52 10.28 3.96 -9.53
C TRP A 52 11.71 4.40 -9.20
N THR A 53 12.54 4.54 -10.23
CA THR A 53 13.91 5.05 -10.12
C THR A 53 14.10 6.33 -10.93
N GLY A 54 15.17 7.06 -10.65
CA GLY A 54 15.46 8.38 -11.21
C GLY A 54 14.37 9.39 -10.84
N VAL A 55 13.87 9.33 -9.61
CA VAL A 55 12.80 10.23 -9.16
C VAL A 55 13.28 11.65 -8.93
N THR A 56 12.40 12.63 -9.14
CA THR A 56 12.73 14.06 -9.00
C THR A 56 12.45 14.65 -7.61
N GLN A 57 11.75 13.92 -6.74
CA GLN A 57 11.39 14.38 -5.40
C GLN A 57 11.14 13.18 -4.46
N SER A 58 11.20 13.42 -3.15
CA SER A 58 11.06 12.40 -2.11
C SER A 58 9.61 12.02 -1.79
N ALA A 59 8.68 12.96 -1.90
CA ALA A 59 7.25 12.72 -1.73
C ALA A 59 6.59 12.30 -3.06
N PRO A 60 5.46 11.55 -3.03
CA PRO A 60 4.75 11.19 -4.25
C PRO A 60 4.31 12.40 -5.09
N GLY A 61 4.11 12.17 -6.39
CA GLY A 61 3.70 13.16 -7.38
C GLY A 61 4.80 13.55 -8.38
N GLY A 62 6.05 13.19 -8.09
CA GLY A 62 7.21 13.47 -8.95
C GLY A 62 7.26 12.59 -10.20
N THR A 63 8.09 13.00 -11.16
CA THR A 63 8.44 12.17 -12.33
C THR A 63 9.51 11.14 -11.98
N ALA A 64 9.66 10.15 -12.85
CA ALA A 64 10.67 9.10 -12.77
C ALA A 64 11.26 8.78 -14.16
N THR A 65 12.42 8.14 -14.21
CA THR A 65 13.01 7.67 -15.47
C THR A 65 12.56 6.26 -15.83
N GLY A 66 12.15 5.46 -14.85
CA GLY A 66 11.68 4.10 -15.07
C GLY A 66 11.27 3.35 -13.81
N PRO A 67 10.93 2.06 -13.93
CA PRO A 67 10.67 1.19 -12.78
C PRO A 67 11.95 0.95 -11.99
N ALA A 68 11.87 0.96 -10.66
CA ALA A 68 13.00 0.59 -9.81
C ALA A 68 13.35 -0.91 -9.95
N ALA A 69 14.60 -1.28 -9.70
CA ALA A 69 15.02 -2.67 -9.74
C ALA A 69 14.41 -3.47 -8.58
N GLY A 70 13.93 -4.69 -8.86
CA GLY A 70 13.26 -5.53 -7.88
C GLY A 70 13.14 -6.98 -8.35
N VAL A 71 12.24 -7.76 -7.73
CA VAL A 71 11.99 -9.15 -8.15
C VAL A 71 11.44 -9.21 -9.58
N GLU A 72 10.66 -8.19 -9.95
CA GLU A 72 10.35 -7.78 -11.31
C GLU A 72 10.49 -6.25 -11.37
N PRO A 73 10.70 -5.63 -12.54
CA PRO A 73 10.81 -4.18 -12.65
C PRO A 73 9.64 -3.46 -11.97
N GLY A 74 9.94 -2.66 -10.96
CA GLY A 74 8.99 -1.83 -10.21
C GLY A 74 8.20 -2.58 -9.14
N ASN A 75 8.63 -3.77 -8.74
CA ASN A 75 8.01 -4.56 -7.67
C ASN A 75 9.10 -5.19 -6.78
N GLN A 76 8.92 -5.10 -5.47
CA GLN A 76 9.80 -5.76 -4.51
C GLN A 76 9.02 -6.15 -3.26
N TYR A 77 9.36 -7.30 -2.67
CA TYR A 77 8.73 -7.77 -1.44
C TYR A 77 9.01 -6.86 -0.25
N TYR A 78 8.04 -6.78 0.67
CA TYR A 78 8.16 -5.99 1.88
C TYR A 78 9.37 -6.42 2.74
N LYS A 79 9.59 -7.73 2.89
CA LYS A 79 10.74 -8.28 3.64
C LYS A 79 12.11 -7.78 3.18
N VAL A 80 12.22 -7.34 1.92
CA VAL A 80 13.42 -6.72 1.38
C VAL A 80 13.38 -5.21 1.60
N LEU A 81 12.27 -4.56 1.21
CA LEU A 81 12.12 -3.11 1.26
C LEU A 81 12.27 -2.53 2.67
N LYS A 82 11.82 -3.25 3.72
CA LYS A 82 11.93 -2.77 5.11
C LYS A 82 13.37 -2.40 5.51
N THR A 83 14.36 -3.03 4.86
CA THR A 83 15.78 -2.80 5.13
C THR A 83 16.44 -1.97 4.03
N THR A 84 16.16 -2.27 2.76
CA THR A 84 16.85 -1.63 1.63
C THR A 84 16.33 -0.24 1.30
N CYS A 85 15.06 0.04 1.60
CA CYS A 85 14.44 1.34 1.40
C CYS A 85 13.40 1.61 2.49
N PRO A 86 13.84 1.88 3.75
CA PRO A 86 12.93 2.06 4.87
C PRO A 86 11.96 3.22 4.66
N ALA A 87 10.73 3.09 5.17
CA ALA A 87 9.69 4.10 5.01
C ALA A 87 10.13 5.46 5.55
N THR A 88 9.99 6.50 4.73
CA THR A 88 10.37 7.89 5.05
C THR A 88 9.16 8.79 5.29
N GLY A 89 7.95 8.32 5.00
CA GLY A 89 6.72 9.06 5.24
C GLY A 89 5.47 8.24 4.98
N THR A 90 4.31 8.85 5.26
CA THR A 90 3.00 8.27 4.99
C THR A 90 2.14 9.26 4.23
N ILE A 91 1.22 8.73 3.43
CA ILE A 91 0.19 9.51 2.74
C ILE A 91 -1.02 8.60 2.52
N ALA A 92 -2.22 9.16 2.65
CA ALA A 92 -3.46 8.48 2.31
C ALA A 92 -3.63 7.08 2.96
N GLY A 93 -3.14 6.90 4.20
CA GLY A 93 -3.25 5.65 4.94
C GLY A 93 -2.31 4.52 4.48
N THR A 94 -1.26 4.83 3.71
CA THR A 94 -0.16 3.89 3.40
C THR A 94 1.19 4.60 3.50
N ALA A 95 2.30 3.85 3.35
CA ALA A 95 3.64 4.38 3.48
C ALA A 95 4.31 4.60 2.12
N TYR A 96 5.31 5.46 2.12
CA TYR A 96 6.28 5.59 1.04
C TYR A 96 7.70 5.73 1.60
N ALA A 97 8.68 5.42 0.75
CA ALA A 97 10.09 5.47 1.04
C ALA A 97 10.83 6.14 -0.12
N HIS A 98 11.82 6.97 0.21
CA HIS A 98 12.78 7.49 -0.75
C HIS A 98 14.20 7.10 -0.32
N CYS A 99 14.95 6.45 -1.20
CA CYS A 99 16.29 5.94 -0.93
C CYS A 99 17.19 6.11 -2.16
N GLY A 100 18.15 7.02 -2.08
CA GLY A 100 18.99 7.36 -3.24
C GLY A 100 18.13 7.97 -4.36
N THR A 101 18.08 7.30 -5.52
CA THR A 101 17.27 7.69 -6.68
C THR A 101 15.94 6.96 -6.77
N ASP A 102 15.63 6.09 -5.81
CA ASP A 102 14.47 5.22 -5.83
C ASP A 102 13.36 5.74 -4.92
N TRP A 103 12.13 5.51 -5.34
CA TRP A 103 10.92 5.77 -4.58
C TRP A 103 10.06 4.51 -4.56
N TRP A 104 9.60 4.11 -3.38
CA TRP A 104 8.73 2.95 -3.19
C TRP A 104 7.52 3.32 -2.37
N SER A 105 6.38 2.67 -2.62
CA SER A 105 5.25 2.65 -1.69
C SER A 105 4.83 1.23 -1.41
N TYR A 106 4.57 0.95 -0.13
CA TYR A 106 4.21 -0.33 0.44
C TYR A 106 3.52 -0.10 1.78
N ASP A 107 2.85 -1.13 2.32
CA ASP A 107 2.31 -1.09 3.68
C ASP A 107 3.33 -1.55 4.73
N THR A 108 3.25 -0.97 5.92
CA THR A 108 4.04 -1.33 7.11
C THR A 108 3.10 -1.81 8.22
N PRO A 109 3.60 -2.42 9.32
CA PRO A 109 2.74 -2.81 10.44
C PRO A 109 1.84 -1.68 10.95
N ALA A 110 2.35 -0.45 10.97
CA ALA A 110 1.58 0.74 11.39
C ALA A 110 0.44 1.10 10.42
N THR A 111 0.70 1.10 9.10
CA THR A 111 -0.34 1.41 8.11
C THR A 111 -1.35 0.27 7.99
N VAL A 112 -0.91 -0.98 8.10
CA VAL A 112 -1.78 -2.15 8.21
C VAL A 112 -2.71 -2.02 9.41
N GLY A 113 -2.20 -1.67 10.60
CA GLY A 113 -3.02 -1.46 11.79
C GLY A 113 -4.11 -0.40 11.57
N THR A 114 -3.75 0.72 10.92
CA THR A 114 -4.71 1.78 10.56
C THR A 114 -5.77 1.27 9.57
N LYS A 115 -5.37 0.50 8.56
CA LYS A 115 -6.28 -0.12 7.59
C LYS A 115 -7.22 -1.14 8.24
N MET A 116 -6.74 -1.91 9.22
CA MET A 116 -7.59 -2.87 9.94
C MET A 116 -8.61 -2.15 10.83
N ALA A 117 -8.21 -1.09 11.54
CA ALA A 117 -9.15 -0.25 12.28
C ALA A 117 -10.24 0.33 11.37
N TRP A 118 -9.84 0.80 10.18
CA TRP A 118 -10.80 1.26 9.17
C TRP A 118 -11.71 0.12 8.68
N ALA A 119 -11.17 -1.05 8.38
CA ALA A 119 -11.97 -2.21 7.95
C ALA A 119 -13.03 -2.60 9.00
N LYS A 120 -12.67 -2.58 10.29
CA LYS A 120 -13.63 -2.79 11.40
C LYS A 120 -14.70 -1.71 11.43
N SER A 121 -14.31 -0.43 11.33
CA SER A 121 -15.27 0.69 11.31
C SER A 121 -16.26 0.62 10.14
N GLN A 122 -15.85 -0.03 9.04
CA GLN A 122 -16.64 -0.23 7.85
C GLN A 122 -17.51 -1.50 7.90
N GLY A 123 -17.43 -2.30 8.95
CA GLY A 123 -18.13 -3.58 9.08
C GLY A 123 -17.72 -4.61 8.04
N LEU A 124 -16.46 -4.57 7.58
CA LEU A 124 -15.95 -5.51 6.59
C LEU A 124 -15.84 -6.92 7.18
N GLY A 125 -15.93 -7.94 6.32
CA GLY A 125 -15.78 -9.35 6.73
C GLY A 125 -14.37 -9.72 7.19
N GLY A 126 -13.40 -8.82 6.99
CA GLY A 126 -12.01 -8.99 7.40
C GLY A 126 -11.06 -8.37 6.39
N ALA A 127 -9.88 -8.96 6.28
CA ALA A 127 -8.85 -8.60 5.32
C ALA A 127 -8.22 -9.84 4.71
N PHE A 128 -7.64 -9.69 3.53
CA PHE A 128 -6.77 -10.67 2.90
C PHE A 128 -5.44 -9.99 2.53
N PHE A 129 -4.42 -10.78 2.23
CA PHE A 129 -3.14 -10.26 1.75
C PHE A 129 -2.63 -11.00 0.51
N TRP A 130 -1.75 -10.32 -0.22
CA TRP A 130 -1.02 -10.87 -1.36
C TRP A 130 0.47 -10.51 -1.23
N GLU A 131 1.38 -11.45 -1.02
CA GLU A 131 1.19 -12.85 -0.62
C GLU A 131 2.20 -13.21 0.48
N PHE A 132 2.09 -14.39 1.09
CA PHE A 132 2.85 -14.76 2.28
C PHE A 132 4.37 -14.62 2.12
N ASN A 133 4.91 -14.97 0.94
CA ASN A 133 6.34 -14.85 0.68
C ASN A 133 6.88 -13.42 0.78
N GLY A 134 6.00 -12.42 0.73
CA GLY A 134 6.35 -11.02 0.89
C GLY A 134 6.63 -10.57 2.32
N ASP A 135 6.16 -11.33 3.31
CA ASP A 135 6.28 -10.99 4.73
C ASP A 135 7.67 -11.36 5.30
N THR A 136 7.98 -10.82 6.47
CA THR A 136 9.21 -11.14 7.20
C THR A 136 9.14 -12.55 7.81
N VAL A 137 10.29 -13.07 8.23
CA VAL A 137 10.40 -14.41 8.84
C VAL A 137 9.54 -14.54 10.12
N ASP A 138 9.40 -13.45 10.86
CA ASP A 138 8.55 -13.34 12.04
C ASP A 138 7.08 -12.95 11.74
N GLY A 139 6.71 -12.81 10.46
CA GLY A 139 5.34 -12.58 10.00
C GLY A 139 4.74 -11.26 10.48
N GLU A 140 5.51 -10.17 10.47
CA GLU A 140 5.08 -8.94 11.13
C GLU A 140 3.86 -8.29 10.46
N LEU A 141 3.70 -8.42 9.13
CA LEU A 141 2.51 -7.88 8.45
C LEU A 141 1.27 -8.75 8.70
N VAL A 142 1.38 -10.09 8.64
CA VAL A 142 0.24 -10.97 8.95
C VAL A 142 -0.17 -10.84 10.42
N ASN A 143 0.78 -10.66 11.33
CA ASN A 143 0.50 -10.38 12.73
C ASN A 143 -0.18 -9.02 12.91
N ALA A 144 0.23 -7.99 12.17
CA ALA A 144 -0.44 -6.69 12.18
C ALA A 144 -1.90 -6.78 11.69
N ILE A 145 -2.18 -7.58 10.65
CA ILE A 145 -3.55 -7.87 10.19
C ILE A 145 -4.34 -8.55 11.30
N SER A 146 -3.81 -9.67 11.83
CA SER A 146 -4.47 -10.49 12.86
C SER A 146 -4.80 -9.68 14.11
N ASN A 147 -3.84 -8.91 14.62
CA ASN A 147 -4.02 -8.10 15.82
C ASN A 147 -4.93 -6.89 15.57
N GLY A 148 -4.89 -6.31 14.37
CA GLY A 148 -5.75 -5.19 14.02
C GLY A 148 -7.23 -5.56 13.87
N LEU A 149 -7.54 -6.81 13.54
CA LEU A 149 -8.91 -7.31 13.37
C LEU A 149 -9.55 -7.90 14.64
N LYS A 150 -8.75 -8.27 15.63
CA LYS A 150 -9.24 -8.61 16.98
C LYS A 150 -9.83 -7.38 17.67
#